data_AF-A0A935NF15-F1
#
_entry.id   AF-A0A935NF15-F1
#
_cell.length_a   1.000
_cell.length_b   1.000
_cell.length_c   1.000
_cell.angle_alpha   90.00
_cell.angle_beta   90.00
_cell.angle_gamma   90.00
#
_symmetry.space_group_name_H-M   'P 1'
#
loop_
_entity.id
_entity.type
_entity.pdbx_description
1 polymer ?
#
loop_
_entity_poly.entity_id
_entity_poly.type
_entity_poly.pdbx_seq_one_letter_code
_entity_poly.pdbx_strand_id
1 'polypeptide(L)'
;MKAEWCKISLFFLFVVAFIGTLLRLVAYVPIPFKYTNFVHAHSHTAFQGWVYLTMFLLLANTFLTDRQIEKKRYLLQFKLTIFIIFGVLVSFSLQGYGLYSIIFQPYTNCLTIGLFIAF
;
A
#
# COMPACT_ATOMS: atom_id res chain seq x y z
N MET A 1 11.69 -11.42 12.49
CA MET A 1 11.30 -10.28 11.61
C MET A 1 12.04 -8.98 11.98
N LYS A 2 12.47 -8.15 11.02
CA LYS A 2 13.14 -6.86 11.29
C LYS A 2 12.13 -5.77 11.66
N ALA A 3 12.37 -5.06 12.77
CA ALA A 3 11.52 -3.96 13.23
C ALA A 3 11.29 -2.86 12.17
N GLU A 4 12.26 -2.69 11.26
CA GLU A 4 12.19 -1.76 10.14
C GLU A 4 10.97 -1.98 9.23
N TRP A 5 10.51 -3.23 9.06
CA TRP A 5 9.37 -3.52 8.18
C TRP A 5 8.04 -3.07 8.79
N CYS A 6 7.90 -3.20 10.11
CA CYS A 6 6.74 -2.69 10.84
C CYS A 6 6.68 -1.16 10.79
N LYS A 7 7.83 -0.47 10.89
CA LYS A 7 7.90 1.00 10.74
C LYS A 7 7.39 1.46 9.37
N ILE A 8 7.67 0.71 8.31
CA ILE A 8 7.16 1.03 6.97
C ILE A 8 5.63 0.94 6.91
N SER A 9 5.03 -0.08 7.53
CA SER A 9 3.57 -0.17 7.61
C SER A 9 2.94 1.00 8.37
N LEU A 10 3.54 1.38 9.50
CA LEU A 10 3.11 2.54 10.28
C LEU A 10 3.28 3.86 9.51
N PHE A 11 4.32 3.96 8.67
CA PHE A 11 4.48 5.11 7.78
C PHE A 11 3.33 5.21 6.77
N PHE A 12 2.88 4.10 6.18
CA PHE A 12 1.69 4.12 5.31
C PHE A 12 0.42 4.50 6.07
N LEU A 13 0.27 4.08 7.33
CA LEU A 13 -0.84 4.53 8.18
C LEU A 13 -0.80 6.06 8.38
N PHE A 14 0.38 6.61 8.66
CA PHE A 14 0.55 8.05 8.81
C PHE A 14 0.17 8.80 7.53
N VAL A 15 0.63 8.33 6.36
CA VAL A 15 0.28 8.92 5.06
C VAL A 15 -1.24 8.87 4.81
N VAL A 16 -1.87 7.74 5.11
CA VAL A 16 -3.33 7.57 4.96
C VAL A 16 -4.10 8.52 5.88
N ALA A 17 -3.69 8.64 7.15
CA ALA A 17 -4.29 9.57 8.10
C ALA A 17 -4.12 11.03 7.67
N PHE A 18 -2.96 11.38 7.13
CA PHE A 18 -2.70 12.71 6.59
C PHE A 18 -3.62 13.03 5.40
N ILE A 19 -3.70 12.14 4.40
CA ILE A 19 -4.60 12.32 3.25
C ILE A 19 -6.07 12.37 3.71
N GLY A 20 -6.46 11.53 4.67
CA GLY A 20 -7.81 11.53 5.24
C GLY A 20 -8.15 12.83 6.00
N THR A 21 -7.15 13.51 6.54
CA THR A 21 -7.31 14.84 7.16
C THR A 21 -7.46 15.92 6.09
N LEU A 22 -6.64 15.87 5.03
CA LEU A 22 -6.77 16.78 3.88
C LEU A 22 -8.14 16.66 3.22
N LEU A 23 -8.66 15.44 3.05
CA LEU A 23 -10.00 15.20 2.49
C LEU A 23 -11.11 15.89 3.29
N ARG A 24 -11.01 15.90 4.63
CA ARG A 24 -11.96 16.63 5.48
C ARG A 24 -11.79 18.15 5.39
N LEU A 25 -10.57 18.63 5.15
CA LEU A 25 -10.30 20.05 4.99
C LEU A 25 -10.88 20.63 3.70
N VAL A 26 -11.05 19.81 2.64
CA VAL A 26 -11.65 20.23 1.36
C VAL A 26 -13.04 20.86 1.54
N ALA A 27 -13.80 20.42 2.54
CA ALA A 27 -15.11 20.98 2.84
C ALA A 27 -15.06 22.46 3.27
N TYR A 28 -13.91 22.92 3.77
CA TYR A 28 -13.70 24.28 4.28
C TYR A 28 -12.76 25.11 3.39
N VAL A 29 -11.84 24.47 2.68
CA VAL A 29 -10.85 25.14 1.83
C VAL A 29 -10.89 24.53 0.43
N PRO A 30 -11.21 25.31 -0.63
CA PRO A 30 -11.19 24.80 -1.99
C PRO A 30 -9.74 24.52 -2.41
N ILE A 31 -9.42 23.25 -2.63
CA ILE A 31 -8.14 22.83 -3.20
C ILE A 31 -8.24 22.70 -4.73
N PRO A 32 -7.16 23.00 -5.47
CA PRO A 32 -7.14 22.96 -6.93
C PRO A 32 -7.19 21.53 -7.51
N PHE A 33 -7.24 20.50 -6.66
CA PHE A 33 -7.24 19.10 -7.07
C PHE A 33 -8.64 18.50 -7.02
N LYS A 34 -8.90 17.52 -7.90
CA LYS A 34 -10.18 16.77 -7.89
C LYS A 34 -10.31 15.94 -6.62
N TYR A 35 -11.32 16.26 -5.81
CA TYR A 35 -11.65 15.53 -4.57
C TYR A 35 -11.76 14.02 -4.80
N THR A 36 -12.40 13.60 -5.90
CA THR A 36 -12.58 12.19 -6.27
C THR A 36 -11.26 11.42 -6.37
N ASN A 37 -10.21 12.05 -6.89
CA ASN A 37 -8.89 11.43 -7.07
C ASN A 37 -8.25 11.15 -5.71
N PHE A 38 -8.32 12.12 -4.79
CA PHE A 38 -7.80 11.98 -3.43
C PHE A 38 -8.56 10.94 -2.61
N VAL A 39 -9.88 10.83 -2.78
CA VAL A 39 -10.68 9.78 -2.12
C VAL A 39 -10.23 8.38 -2.55
N HIS A 40 -9.96 8.20 -3.85
CA HIS A 40 -9.46 6.93 -4.35
C HIS A 40 -8.04 6.66 -3.87
N ALA A 41 -7.14 7.64 -3.96
CA ALA A 41 -5.78 7.52 -3.43
C ALA A 41 -5.80 7.13 -1.94
N HIS A 42 -6.62 7.80 -1.13
CA HIS A 42 -6.79 7.48 0.29
C HIS A 42 -7.23 6.04 0.50
N SER A 43 -8.32 5.62 -0.15
CA SER A 43 -8.92 4.30 0.08
C SER A 43 -7.99 3.19 -0.40
N HIS A 44 -7.42 3.30 -1.60
CA HIS A 44 -6.50 2.30 -2.14
C HIS A 44 -5.21 2.20 -1.31
N THR A 45 -4.65 3.32 -0.86
CA THR A 45 -3.47 3.31 0.02
C THR A 45 -3.80 2.83 1.44
N ALA A 46 -5.02 3.06 1.96
CA ALA A 46 -5.45 2.52 3.25
C ALA A 46 -5.47 0.99 3.23
N PHE A 47 -6.17 0.40 2.25
CA PHE A 47 -6.32 -1.05 2.15
C PHE A 47 -5.03 -1.73 1.68
N GLN A 48 -4.41 -1.26 0.59
CA GLN A 48 -3.23 -1.93 0.01
C GLN A 48 -1.94 -1.51 0.69
N GLY A 49 -1.86 -0.28 1.20
CA GLY A 49 -0.64 0.26 1.81
C GLY A 49 -0.46 -0.10 3.27
N TRP A 50 -1.52 0.05 4.07
CA TRP A 50 -1.45 -0.22 5.50
C TRP A 50 -2.02 -1.59 5.88
N VAL A 51 -3.28 -1.88 5.54
CA VAL A 51 -3.94 -3.12 5.98
C VAL A 51 -3.25 -4.34 5.38
N TYR A 52 -3.08 -4.37 4.06
CA TYR A 52 -2.43 -5.48 3.36
C TYR A 52 -0.99 -5.67 3.81
N LEU A 53 -0.20 -4.60 3.97
CA LEU A 53 1.19 -4.71 4.42
C LEU A 53 1.28 -5.22 5.86
N THR A 54 0.38 -4.77 6.74
CA THR A 54 0.29 -5.28 8.12
C THR A 54 -0.08 -6.76 8.13
N MET A 55 -1.07 -7.17 7.33
CA MET A 55 -1.44 -8.58 7.22
C MET A 55 -0.31 -9.41 6.64
N PHE A 56 0.39 -8.95 5.60
CA PHE A 56 1.57 -9.61 5.05
C PHE A 56 2.61 -9.87 6.14
N LEU A 57 2.93 -8.86 6.94
CA LEU A 57 3.92 -8.97 8.01
C LEU A 57 3.47 -9.92 9.11
N LEU A 58 2.20 -9.88 9.49
CA LEU A 58 1.64 -10.74 10.52
C LEU A 58 1.61 -12.20 10.08
N LEU A 59 1.09 -12.48 8.88
CA LEU A 59 1.09 -13.82 8.30
C LEU A 59 2.53 -14.36 8.16
N ALA A 60 3.44 -13.50 7.69
CA ALA A 60 4.84 -13.88 7.56
C ALA A 60 5.48 -14.22 8.90
N ASN A 61 5.15 -13.48 9.97
CA ASN A 61 5.67 -13.78 11.30
C ASN A 61 5.10 -15.07 11.90
N THR A 62 3.84 -15.37 11.63
CA THR A 62 3.13 -16.50 12.25
C THR A 62 3.44 -17.82 11.56
N PHE A 63 3.55 -17.82 10.23
CA PHE A 63 3.65 -19.06 9.45
C PHE A 63 5.04 -19.32 8.86
N LEU A 64 5.95 -18.34 8.80
CA LEU A 64 7.30 -18.55 8.27
C LEU A 64 8.35 -18.55 9.39
N THR A 65 9.31 -19.46 9.28
CA THR A 65 10.51 -19.44 10.12
C THR A 65 11.44 -18.30 9.67
N ASP A 66 12.27 -17.75 10.56
CA ASP A 66 13.23 -16.68 10.20
C ASP A 66 14.11 -17.05 8.99
N ARG A 67 14.54 -18.33 8.86
CA ARG A 67 15.27 -18.83 7.68
C ARG A 67 14.49 -18.73 6.36
N GLN A 68 13.16 -18.86 6.40
CA GLN A 68 12.31 -18.70 5.22
C GLN A 68 12.11 -17.22 4.89
N ILE A 69 11.93 -16.37 5.91
CA ILE A 69 11.79 -14.91 5.76
C ILE A 69 13.07 -14.29 5.18
N GLU A 70 14.24 -14.79 5.57
CA GLU A 70 15.54 -14.35 5.05
C GLU A 70 15.80 -14.79 3.60
N LYS A 71 14.96 -15.66 3.02
CA LYS A 71 15.06 -15.98 1.59
C LYS A 71 14.82 -14.71 0.76
N LYS A 72 15.66 -14.53 -0.26
CA LYS A 72 15.59 -13.39 -1.19
C LYS A 72 14.20 -13.19 -1.81
N ARG A 73 13.40 -14.26 -1.98
CA ARG A 73 12.03 -14.19 -2.51
C ARG A 73 11.09 -13.34 -1.66
N TYR A 74 11.07 -13.52 -0.34
CA TYR A 74 10.18 -12.77 0.55
C TYR A 74 10.58 -11.30 0.69
N LEU A 75 11.89 -11.04 0.78
CA LEU A 75 12.42 -9.68 0.75
C LEU A 75 12.09 -8.98 -0.58
N LEU A 76 12.20 -9.68 -1.71
CA LEU A 76 11.85 -9.14 -3.02
C LEU A 76 10.36 -8.85 -3.13
N GLN A 77 9.49 -9.78 -2.69
CA GLN A 77 8.04 -9.58 -2.66
C GLN A 77 7.67 -8.35 -1.82
N PHE A 78 8.22 -8.22 -0.61
CA PHE A 78 7.97 -7.06 0.25
C PHE A 78 8.39 -5.73 -0.40
N LYS A 79 9.58 -5.68 -1.01
CA LYS A 79 10.06 -4.47 -1.71
C LYS A 79 9.19 -4.12 -2.92
N LEU A 80 8.80 -5.11 -3.72
CA LEU A 80 7.91 -4.90 -4.87
C LEU A 80 6.53 -4.40 -4.43
N THR A 81 5.98 -4.96 -3.35
CA THR A 81 4.73 -4.49 -2.76
C THR A 81 4.80 -3.00 -2.41
N ILE A 82 5.85 -2.57 -1.69
CA ILE A 82 6.03 -1.15 -1.33
C ILE A 82 6.10 -0.26 -2.58
N PHE A 83 6.88 -0.69 -3.57
CA PHE A 83 7.04 0.05 -4.82
C PHE A 83 5.70 0.23 -5.56
N ILE A 84 4.89 -0.82 -5.64
CA ILE A 84 3.58 -0.78 -6.30
C ILE A 84 2.59 0.08 -5.52
N ILE A 85 2.53 -0.05 -4.18
CA ILE A 85 1.65 0.79 -3.35
C ILE A 85 1.99 2.28 -3.55
N PHE A 86 3.28 2.61 -3.63
CA PHE A 86 3.70 3.98 -3.91
C PHE A 86 3.26 4.43 -5.32
N GLY A 87 3.38 3.56 -6.33
CA GLY A 87 2.86 3.81 -7.66
C GLY A 87 1.34 4.02 -7.69
N VAL A 88 0.58 3.24 -6.92
CA VAL A 88 -0.87 3.39 -6.72
C VAL A 88 -1.19 4.74 -6.10
N LEU A 89 -0.50 5.12 -5.01
CA LEU A 89 -0.71 6.41 -4.34
C LEU A 89 -0.52 7.58 -5.31
N VAL A 90 0.59 7.59 -6.07
CA VAL A 90 0.90 8.67 -7.02
C VAL A 90 -0.09 8.69 -8.19
N SER A 91 -0.38 7.52 -8.77
CA SER A 91 -1.28 7.40 -9.93
C SER A 91 -2.69 7.87 -9.61
N PHE A 92 -3.24 7.42 -8.48
CA PHE A 92 -4.57 7.84 -8.05
C PHE A 92 -4.61 9.31 -7.62
N SER A 93 -3.54 9.85 -7.02
CA SER A 93 -3.50 11.28 -6.65
C SER A 93 -3.47 12.20 -7.87
N LEU A 94 -2.72 11.83 -8.92
CA LEU A 94 -2.58 12.64 -10.13
C LEU A 94 -3.76 12.48 -11.10
N GLN A 95 -4.16 11.25 -11.39
CA GLN A 95 -5.13 10.96 -12.45
C GLN A 95 -6.46 10.38 -11.94
N GLY A 96 -6.53 9.91 -10.70
CA GLY A 96 -7.71 9.21 -10.18
C GLY A 96 -7.91 7.85 -10.85
N TYR A 97 -9.15 7.55 -11.27
CA TYR A 97 -9.47 6.36 -12.08
C TYR A 97 -9.00 6.57 -13.54
N GLY A 98 -7.68 6.55 -13.72
CA GLY A 98 -7.03 6.68 -15.02
C GLY A 98 -6.35 5.39 -15.47
N LEU A 99 -5.72 5.44 -16.65
CA LEU A 99 -5.00 4.32 -17.25
C LEU A 99 -3.95 3.72 -16.30
N TYR A 100 -3.19 4.57 -15.59
CA TYR A 100 -2.16 4.11 -14.67
C TYR A 100 -2.75 3.32 -13.49
N SER A 101 -3.88 3.76 -12.95
CA SER A 101 -4.56 3.06 -11.85
C SER A 101 -5.08 1.68 -12.26
N ILE A 102 -5.56 1.55 -13.50
CA ILE A 102 -5.98 0.26 -14.07
C ILE A 102 -4.79 -0.67 -14.28
N ILE A 103 -3.62 -0.13 -14.64
CA ILE A 103 -2.40 -0.90 -14.85
C ILE A 103 -1.81 -1.37 -13.51
N PHE A 104 -1.75 -0.51 -12.50
CA PHE A 104 -1.14 -0.84 -11.20
C PHE A 104 -1.98 -1.85 -10.38
N GLN A 105 -3.30 -1.82 -10.48
CA GLN A 105 -4.20 -2.63 -9.67
C GLN A 105 -4.05 -4.16 -9.85
N PRO A 106 -3.89 -4.69 -11.08
CA PRO A 106 -3.54 -6.09 -11.34
C PRO A 106 -2.18 -6.52 -10.77
N TYR A 107 -1.17 -5.63 -10.78
CA TYR A 107 0.15 -5.97 -10.23
C TYR A 107 0.10 -6.16 -8.71
N THR A 108 -0.67 -5.33 -7.99
CA THR A 108 -0.87 -5.56 -6.55
C THR A 108 -1.53 -6.92 -6.30
N ASN A 109 -2.56 -7.27 -7.07
CA ASN A 109 -3.28 -8.53 -6.91
C ASN A 109 -2.39 -9.75 -7.19
N CYS A 110 -1.59 -9.69 -8.27
CA CYS A 110 -0.64 -10.76 -8.60
C CYS A 110 0.38 -10.99 -7.48
N LEU A 111 0.88 -9.93 -6.84
CA LEU A 111 1.76 -10.05 -5.67
C LEU A 111 1.06 -10.65 -4.45
N THR A 112 -0.20 -10.31 -4.23
CA THR A 112 -1.04 -10.93 -3.18
C THR A 112 -1.17 -12.43 -3.40
N ILE A 113 -1.50 -12.86 -4.62
CA ILE A 113 -1.59 -14.29 -4.96
C ILE A 113 -0.23 -14.98 -4.80
N GLY A 114 0.84 -14.34 -5.24
CA GLY A 114 2.20 -14.87 -5.11
C GLY A 114 2.71 -14.99 -3.67
N LEU A 115 2.13 -14.24 -2.73
CA LEU A 115 2.32 -14.39 -1.30
C LEU A 115 1.57 -15.62 -0.78
N PHE A 116 0.28 -15.76 -1.10
CA PHE A 116 -0.54 -16.89 -0.63
C PHE A 116 -0.04 -18.25 -1.14
N ILE A 117 0.52 -18.33 -2.35
CA ILE A 117 1.13 -19.56 -2.89
C ILE A 117 2.48 -19.87 -2.21
N ALA A 118 3.11 -18.89 -1.57
CA ALA A 118 4.41 -19.07 -0.93
C ALA A 118 4.32 -19.59 0.52
N PHE A 119 3.15 -19.43 1.15
CA PHE A 119 2.77 -20.04 2.42
C PHE A 119 2.30 -21.49 2.21
#